data_AF-A0A5K7Y5K9-F1
#
_entry.id   AF-A0A5K7Y5K9-F1
#
_cell.length_a   1.000
_cell.length_b   1.000
_cell.length_c   1.000
_cell.angle_alpha   90.00
_cell.angle_beta   90.00
_cell.angle_gamma   90.00
#
_symmetry.space_group_name_H-M   'P 1'
#
loop_
_entity.id
_entity.type
_entity.pdbx_description
1 polymer ?
#
loop_
_entity_poly.entity_id
_entity_poly.type
_entity_poly.pdbx_seq_one_letter_code
_entity_poly.pdbx_strand_id
1 'polypeptide(L)'
;MATPYLMGHVLHLVIETAQLYPNLVALEELAIEHNVTIMEPFQGSLIGDFHVLAPSKNRYLDLIVESDRTPEASMEAEQSFAEAAGQLFKKAVNFIKSSWGEEYFPEDDTSPENNMSVIQYACLCDKKILLTGDAGRAALHEAADFAPNVGLFLPGIDRMQVPHHGSRHNVSTEVLDRWLGTRLDQNQASGSFTAVVSAAKEDKDHPRKSVVRAFIHRGAKVISTEGSNKRIGHNAPDREGWVAVEPIPYPEDQED
;
A
#
# COMPACT_ATOMS: atom_id res chain seq x y z
N MET A 1 18.27 -13.60 -31.07
CA MET A 1 17.63 -14.91 -31.31
C MET A 1 17.75 -15.70 -30.01
N ALA A 2 16.67 -15.80 -29.24
CA ALA A 2 16.62 -16.70 -28.10
C ALA A 2 16.68 -18.16 -28.63
N THR A 3 17.44 -19.03 -27.97
CA THR A 3 17.56 -20.43 -28.38
C THR A 3 16.22 -21.15 -28.20
N PRO A 4 15.91 -22.20 -29.00
CA PRO A 4 14.66 -22.96 -28.89
C PRO A 4 14.38 -23.50 -27.47
N TYR A 5 15.44 -23.77 -26.70
CA TYR A 5 15.38 -24.20 -25.31
C TYR A 5 14.82 -23.11 -24.38
N LEU A 6 15.29 -21.86 -24.53
CA LEU A 6 14.80 -20.72 -23.76
C LEU A 6 13.32 -20.44 -24.05
N MET A 7 12.91 -20.62 -25.31
CA MET A 7 11.54 -20.38 -25.76
C MET A 7 10.55 -21.41 -25.22
N GLY A 8 10.98 -22.67 -25.09
CA GLY A 8 10.19 -23.73 -24.45
C GLY A 8 10.00 -23.52 -22.94
N HIS A 9 11.07 -23.08 -22.25
CA HIS A 9 11.02 -22.76 -20.81
C HIS A 9 10.08 -21.57 -20.52
N VAL A 10 10.18 -20.50 -21.30
CA VAL A 10 9.29 -19.33 -21.14
C VAL A 10 7.82 -19.71 -21.37
N LEU A 11 7.53 -20.52 -22.40
CA LEU A 11 6.15 -20.97 -22.68
C LEU A 11 5.60 -21.84 -21.53
N HIS A 12 6.43 -22.71 -20.97
CA HIS A 12 6.05 -23.54 -19.83
C HIS A 12 5.70 -22.70 -18.61
N LEU A 13 6.56 -21.73 -18.26
CA LEU A 13 6.35 -20.83 -17.13
C LEU A 13 5.06 -19.99 -17.28
N VAL A 14 4.76 -19.53 -18.49
CA VAL A 14 3.51 -18.78 -18.78
C VAL A 14 2.29 -19.65 -18.54
N ILE A 15 2.32 -20.91 -18.97
CA ILE A 15 1.20 -21.85 -18.79
C ILE A 15 1.01 -22.17 -17.30
N GLU A 16 2.07 -22.45 -16.57
CA GLU A 16 2.00 -22.73 -15.13
C GLU A 16 1.49 -21.53 -14.35
N THR A 17 1.98 -20.33 -14.66
CA THR A 17 1.50 -19.09 -14.02
C THR A 17 0.01 -18.87 -14.29
N ALA A 18 -0.45 -19.08 -15.53
CA ALA A 18 -1.87 -18.97 -15.88
C ALA A 18 -2.75 -19.96 -15.10
N GLN A 19 -2.24 -21.17 -14.82
CA GLN A 19 -2.95 -22.17 -14.01
C GLN A 19 -3.02 -21.79 -12.52
N LEU A 20 -1.98 -21.14 -11.98
CA LEU A 20 -1.94 -20.69 -10.58
C LEU A 20 -2.86 -19.49 -10.32
N TYR A 21 -3.15 -18.67 -11.34
CA TYR A 21 -3.94 -17.44 -11.19
C TYR A 21 -5.15 -17.38 -12.13
N PRO A 22 -6.11 -18.33 -12.05
CA PRO A 22 -7.22 -18.43 -13.00
C PRO A 22 -8.15 -17.20 -12.99
N ASN A 23 -8.27 -16.51 -11.85
CA ASN A 23 -9.05 -15.29 -11.75
C ASN A 23 -8.39 -14.10 -12.49
N LEU A 24 -7.06 -14.04 -12.52
CA LEU A 24 -6.35 -13.00 -13.29
C LEU A 24 -6.50 -13.26 -14.80
N VAL A 25 -6.38 -14.51 -15.22
CA VAL A 25 -6.64 -14.93 -16.60
C VAL A 25 -8.06 -14.56 -17.02
N ALA A 26 -9.06 -14.91 -16.21
CA ALA A 26 -10.45 -14.55 -16.49
C ALA A 26 -10.67 -13.02 -16.58
N LEU A 27 -9.97 -12.24 -15.75
CA LEU A 27 -10.04 -10.78 -15.79
C LEU A 27 -9.40 -10.20 -17.07
N GLU A 28 -8.28 -10.76 -17.51
CA GLU A 28 -7.63 -10.40 -18.77
C GLU A 28 -8.52 -10.75 -19.97
N GLU A 29 -9.11 -11.95 -20.00
CA GLU A 29 -10.06 -12.36 -21.04
C GLU A 29 -11.26 -11.42 -21.12
N LEU A 30 -11.85 -11.07 -19.96
CA LEU A 30 -12.94 -10.10 -19.89
C LEU A 30 -12.52 -8.72 -20.38
N ALA A 31 -11.31 -8.27 -20.05
CA ALA A 31 -10.78 -7.00 -20.53
C ALA A 31 -10.65 -7.00 -22.06
N ILE A 32 -10.14 -8.09 -22.65
CA ILE A 32 -10.02 -8.25 -24.10
C ILE A 32 -11.41 -8.27 -24.76
N GLU A 33 -12.34 -9.08 -24.23
CA GLU A 33 -13.73 -9.17 -24.73
C GLU A 33 -14.41 -7.81 -24.76
N HIS A 34 -14.20 -7.01 -23.71
CA HIS A 34 -14.83 -5.69 -23.55
C HIS A 34 -13.99 -4.54 -24.15
N ASN A 35 -12.91 -4.83 -24.87
CA ASN A 35 -11.98 -3.85 -25.44
C ASN A 35 -11.42 -2.84 -24.41
N VAL A 36 -11.21 -3.29 -23.17
CA VAL A 36 -10.54 -2.53 -22.13
C VAL A 36 -9.04 -2.56 -22.41
N THR A 37 -8.42 -1.38 -22.51
CA THR A 37 -6.97 -1.29 -22.71
C THR A 37 -6.23 -1.73 -21.44
N ILE A 38 -5.43 -2.79 -21.55
CA ILE A 38 -4.57 -3.29 -20.48
C ILE A 38 -3.25 -2.50 -20.52
N MET A 39 -2.85 -1.96 -19.37
CA MET A 39 -1.63 -1.16 -19.24
C MET A 39 -0.75 -1.72 -18.13
N GLU A 40 0.55 -1.82 -18.38
CA GLU A 40 1.51 -2.25 -17.36
C GLU A 40 1.82 -1.09 -16.39
N PRO A 41 1.57 -1.26 -15.08
CA PRO A 41 1.74 -0.21 -14.10
C PRO A 41 3.17 -0.18 -13.56
N PHE A 42 4.14 0.09 -14.42
CA PHE A 42 5.53 0.30 -14.03
C PHE A 42 5.87 1.77 -13.86
N GLN A 43 6.86 2.05 -13.02
CA GLN A 43 7.40 3.38 -12.75
C GLN A 43 7.57 4.19 -14.04
N GLY A 44 6.99 5.41 -14.05
CA GLY A 44 6.97 6.32 -15.19
C GLY A 44 5.74 6.22 -16.10
N SER A 45 4.96 5.14 -16.02
CA SER A 45 3.67 5.05 -16.72
C SER A 45 2.68 6.11 -16.22
N LEU A 46 1.86 6.62 -17.12
CA LEU A 46 0.70 7.47 -16.83
C LEU A 46 -0.57 6.68 -17.17
N ILE A 47 -1.38 6.36 -16.16
CA ILE A 47 -2.63 5.61 -16.30
C ILE A 47 -3.78 6.49 -15.84
N GLY A 48 -4.60 6.95 -16.79
CA GLY A 48 -5.52 8.06 -16.53
C GLY A 48 -4.74 9.29 -16.07
N ASP A 49 -5.15 9.87 -14.95
CA ASP A 49 -4.46 11.03 -14.35
C ASP A 49 -3.35 10.66 -13.34
N PHE A 50 -3.05 9.37 -13.18
CA PHE A 50 -2.11 8.88 -12.18
C PHE A 50 -0.77 8.46 -12.78
N HIS A 51 0.29 9.08 -12.29
CA HIS A 51 1.66 8.62 -12.51
C HIS A 51 1.99 7.44 -11.60
N VAL A 52 2.55 6.38 -12.17
CA VAL A 52 3.10 5.27 -11.40
C VAL A 52 4.50 5.63 -10.92
N LEU A 53 4.71 5.53 -9.60
CA LEU A 53 5.98 5.83 -8.93
C LEU A 53 6.79 4.57 -8.61
N ALA A 54 6.13 3.45 -8.37
CA ALA A 54 6.73 2.14 -8.12
C ALA A 54 5.72 1.04 -8.49
N PRO A 55 6.19 -0.19 -8.77
CA PRO A 55 7.60 -0.59 -8.86
C PRO A 55 8.21 -0.22 -10.22
N SER A 56 9.55 -0.09 -10.27
CA SER A 56 10.26 -0.19 -11.55
C SER A 56 10.16 -1.61 -12.10
N LYS A 57 10.26 -1.76 -13.43
CA LYS A 57 10.17 -3.08 -14.07
C LYS A 57 11.25 -4.04 -13.55
N ASN A 58 12.47 -3.57 -13.34
CA ASN A 58 13.55 -4.39 -12.80
C ASN A 58 13.25 -4.83 -11.37
N ARG A 59 12.83 -3.90 -10.51
CA ARG A 59 12.48 -4.25 -9.12
C ARG A 59 11.33 -5.25 -9.06
N TYR A 60 10.32 -5.11 -9.90
CA TYR A 60 9.22 -6.07 -10.00
C TYR A 60 9.72 -7.47 -10.39
N LEU A 61 10.62 -7.58 -11.38
CA LEU A 61 11.20 -8.86 -11.77
C LEU A 61 12.06 -9.48 -10.67
N ASP A 62 12.86 -8.68 -9.96
CA ASP A 62 13.64 -9.14 -8.81
C ASP A 62 12.72 -9.66 -7.69
N LEU A 63 11.64 -8.93 -7.38
CA LEU A 63 10.65 -9.33 -6.39
C LEU A 63 9.90 -10.61 -6.78
N ILE A 64 9.67 -10.84 -8.08
CA ILE A 64 9.09 -12.12 -8.55
C ILE A 64 10.03 -13.26 -8.17
N VAL A 65 11.33 -13.12 -8.42
CA VAL A 65 12.31 -14.14 -8.07
C VAL A 65 12.40 -14.35 -6.55
N GLU A 66 12.27 -13.28 -5.76
CA GLU A 66 12.22 -13.34 -4.29
C GLU A 66 10.92 -13.96 -3.75
N SER A 67 9.85 -14.01 -4.53
CA SER A 67 8.55 -14.52 -4.08
C SER A 67 8.52 -16.04 -4.09
N ASP A 68 8.09 -16.61 -2.96
CA ASP A 68 7.82 -18.05 -2.78
C ASP A 68 6.65 -18.56 -3.64
N ARG A 69 5.99 -17.68 -4.41
CA ARG A 69 4.86 -18.01 -5.31
C ARG A 69 5.25 -18.15 -6.77
N THR A 70 6.55 -18.26 -7.08
CA THR A 70 7.03 -18.61 -8.42
C THR A 70 6.93 -20.13 -8.66
N PRO A 71 6.69 -20.59 -9.91
CA PRO A 71 6.40 -22.01 -10.19
C PRO A 71 7.41 -23.00 -9.62
N GLU A 72 8.71 -22.66 -9.62
CA GLU A 72 9.78 -23.50 -9.06
C GLU A 72 9.69 -23.65 -7.53
N ALA A 73 9.12 -22.68 -6.81
CA ALA A 73 8.83 -22.75 -5.37
C ALA A 73 7.44 -23.35 -5.07
N SER A 74 6.51 -23.26 -6.02
CA SER A 74 5.12 -23.71 -5.82
C SER A 74 4.96 -25.24 -5.71
N MET A 75 5.89 -26.02 -6.28
CA MET A 75 5.86 -27.49 -6.17
C MET A 75 6.13 -28.01 -4.76
N GLU A 76 6.80 -27.22 -3.90
CA GLU A 76 6.92 -27.50 -2.46
C GLU A 76 5.86 -26.76 -1.64
N ALA A 77 5.39 -25.59 -2.10
CA ALA A 77 4.41 -24.77 -1.39
C ALA A 77 2.97 -25.33 -1.42
N GLU A 78 2.59 -26.17 -2.38
CA GLU A 78 1.25 -26.79 -2.40
C GLU A 78 1.05 -27.79 -1.24
N GLN A 79 2.12 -28.37 -0.69
CA GLN A 79 2.03 -29.14 0.56
C GLN A 79 1.96 -28.23 1.81
N SER A 80 2.48 -27.00 1.76
CA SER A 80 2.50 -26.07 2.90
C SER A 80 1.27 -25.16 2.98
N PHE A 81 0.65 -24.78 1.86
CA PHE A 81 -0.56 -23.94 1.83
C PHE A 81 -1.80 -24.67 2.35
N ALA A 82 -1.86 -26.00 2.20
CA ALA A 82 -2.89 -26.83 2.82
C ALA A 82 -2.70 -26.99 4.34
N GLU A 83 -1.48 -26.83 4.85
CA GLU A 83 -1.18 -26.84 6.30
C GLU A 83 -1.29 -25.43 6.95
N ALA A 84 -1.08 -24.36 6.17
CA ALA A 84 -1.15 -22.98 6.64
C ALA A 84 -2.58 -22.44 6.91
N ALA A 85 -3.62 -23.22 6.60
CA ALA A 85 -5.00 -22.91 7.00
C ALA A 85 -5.31 -23.27 8.47
N GLY A 86 -4.33 -23.74 9.24
CA GLY A 86 -4.58 -24.47 10.49
C GLY A 86 -4.02 -23.91 11.80
N GLN A 87 -3.34 -22.75 11.86
CA GLN A 87 -2.84 -22.24 13.15
C GLN A 87 -2.93 -20.71 13.28
N LEU A 88 -4.13 -20.25 13.64
CA LEU A 88 -4.36 -18.89 14.13
C LEU A 88 -3.82 -18.76 15.57
N PHE A 89 -2.51 -18.69 15.74
CA PHE A 89 -1.92 -18.26 17.02
C PHE A 89 -2.09 -16.75 17.14
N LYS A 90 -3.13 -16.30 17.84
CA LYS A 90 -3.20 -14.90 18.30
C LYS A 90 -2.12 -14.70 19.36
N LYS A 91 -0.97 -14.16 18.94
CA LYS A 91 0.04 -13.66 19.87
C LYS A 91 -0.64 -12.59 20.72
N ALA A 92 -0.53 -12.69 22.05
CA ALA A 92 -1.03 -11.63 22.93
C ALA A 92 -0.27 -10.34 22.59
N VAL A 93 -1.02 -9.33 22.11
CA VAL A 93 -0.47 -8.00 21.84
C VAL A 93 -0.49 -7.21 23.14
N ASN A 94 0.68 -6.82 23.62
CA ASN A 94 0.79 -5.92 24.76
C ASN A 94 0.64 -4.48 24.28
N PHE A 95 0.00 -3.66 25.11
CA PHE A 95 -0.14 -2.23 24.87
C PHE A 95 0.62 -1.45 25.93
N ILE A 96 1.45 -0.51 25.49
CA ILE A 96 2.17 0.42 26.35
C ILE A 96 1.64 1.83 26.18
N LYS A 97 1.51 2.55 27.29
CA LYS A 97 1.32 4.01 27.22
C LYS A 97 2.57 4.62 26.61
N SER A 98 2.39 5.46 25.61
CA SER A 98 3.51 6.01 24.86
C SER A 98 3.43 7.53 24.78
N SER A 99 4.56 8.17 25.06
CA SER A 99 4.70 9.61 25.00
C SER A 99 4.45 10.12 23.59
N TRP A 100 4.11 11.40 23.43
CA TRP A 100 4.03 12.00 22.10
C TRP A 100 5.37 11.84 21.34
N GLY A 101 5.30 11.52 20.04
CA GLY A 101 6.46 11.32 19.17
C GLY A 101 7.15 9.95 19.27
N GLU A 102 6.81 9.13 20.29
CA GLU A 102 7.27 7.75 20.37
C GLU A 102 6.53 6.89 19.34
N GLU A 103 7.32 6.23 18.48
CA GLU A 103 6.88 5.36 17.39
C GLU A 103 7.56 4.01 17.53
N TYR A 104 6.79 2.94 17.36
CA TYR A 104 7.34 1.59 17.35
C TYR A 104 6.90 0.87 16.07
N PHE A 105 7.92 0.45 15.31
CA PHE A 105 7.80 -0.31 14.09
C PHE A 105 8.78 -1.49 14.14
N PRO A 106 8.37 -2.71 13.74
CA PRO A 106 9.28 -3.84 13.62
C PRO A 106 10.45 -3.53 12.67
N GLU A 107 11.61 -4.15 12.84
CA GLU A 107 12.75 -3.93 11.94
C GLU A 107 12.50 -4.52 10.53
N ASP A 108 11.89 -5.70 10.47
CA ASP A 108 11.60 -6.38 9.21
C ASP A 108 10.57 -5.62 8.36
N ASP A 109 10.82 -5.58 7.05
CA ASP A 109 9.88 -5.07 6.05
C ASP A 109 8.73 -6.07 5.84
N THR A 110 7.80 -5.71 4.95
CA THR A 110 6.70 -6.57 4.50
C THR A 110 7.16 -7.59 3.43
N SER A 111 6.24 -8.43 2.95
CA SER A 111 6.54 -9.48 1.96
C SER A 111 6.92 -8.91 0.58
N PRO A 112 7.60 -9.71 -0.28
CA PRO A 112 7.87 -9.32 -1.66
C PRO A 112 6.61 -8.92 -2.43
N GLU A 113 5.49 -9.64 -2.25
CA GLU A 113 4.22 -9.36 -2.94
C GLU A 113 3.65 -7.98 -2.56
N ASN A 114 3.72 -7.63 -1.28
CA ASN A 114 3.32 -6.31 -0.82
C ASN A 114 4.24 -5.23 -1.41
N ASN A 115 5.55 -5.49 -1.50
CA ASN A 115 6.51 -4.60 -2.16
C ASN A 115 6.37 -4.55 -3.69
N MET A 116 5.61 -5.44 -4.33
CA MET A 116 5.21 -5.29 -5.75
C MET A 116 4.04 -4.31 -5.95
N SER A 117 3.43 -3.82 -4.86
CA SER A 117 2.29 -2.89 -4.94
C SER A 117 2.59 -1.69 -5.82
N VAL A 118 1.60 -1.32 -6.64
CA VAL A 118 1.65 -0.11 -7.44
C VAL A 118 1.46 1.10 -6.52
N ILE A 119 2.47 1.94 -6.42
CA ILE A 119 2.35 3.26 -5.81
C ILE A 119 2.08 4.26 -6.91
N GLN A 120 0.98 4.99 -6.80
CA GLN A 120 0.55 5.95 -7.81
C GLN A 120 0.23 7.33 -7.22
N TYR A 121 0.54 8.36 -8.00
CA TYR A 121 0.40 9.76 -7.63
C TYR A 121 -0.38 10.54 -8.68
N ALA A 122 -1.25 11.44 -8.23
CA ALA A 122 -1.88 12.44 -9.09
C ALA A 122 -1.91 13.81 -8.39
N CYS A 123 -1.82 14.88 -9.18
CA CYS A 123 -2.15 16.23 -8.73
C CYS A 123 -3.48 16.64 -9.37
N LEU A 124 -4.57 16.58 -8.61
CA LEU A 124 -5.92 16.87 -9.11
C LEU A 124 -6.46 18.11 -8.41
N CYS A 125 -6.78 19.17 -9.17
CA CYS A 125 -7.24 20.45 -8.62
C CYS A 125 -6.28 20.99 -7.54
N ASP A 126 -4.98 20.99 -7.84
CA ASP A 126 -3.90 21.38 -6.92
C ASP A 126 -3.84 20.56 -5.62
N LYS A 127 -4.40 19.34 -5.62
CA LYS A 127 -4.32 18.37 -4.52
C LYS A 127 -3.47 17.17 -4.90
N LYS A 128 -2.39 16.99 -4.17
CA LYS A 128 -1.46 15.87 -4.29
C LYS A 128 -2.04 14.64 -3.59
N ILE A 129 -2.36 13.61 -4.37
CA ILE A 129 -2.98 12.37 -3.94
C ILE A 129 -1.98 11.24 -4.15
N LEU A 130 -1.72 10.47 -3.10
CA LEU A 130 -0.86 9.29 -3.13
C LEU A 130 -1.69 8.06 -2.77
N LEU A 131 -1.72 7.06 -3.64
CA LEU A 131 -2.29 5.74 -3.38
C LEU A 131 -1.13 4.74 -3.34
N THR A 132 -1.09 3.94 -2.29
CA THR A 132 0.07 3.11 -1.97
C THR A 132 -0.21 1.61 -2.09
N GLY A 133 -1.48 1.22 -2.19
CA GLY A 133 -1.87 -0.18 -2.04
C GLY A 133 -1.31 -0.74 -0.73
N ASP A 134 -0.61 -1.86 -0.84
CA ASP A 134 -0.01 -2.57 0.29
C ASP A 134 1.51 -2.42 0.32
N ALA A 135 2.04 -1.36 -0.32
CA ALA A 135 3.47 -1.13 -0.42
C ALA A 135 4.19 -1.18 0.94
N GLY A 136 5.36 -1.80 0.94
CA GLY A 136 6.29 -1.78 2.05
C GLY A 136 7.22 -0.59 2.04
N ARG A 137 8.20 -0.62 2.95
CA ARG A 137 9.17 0.47 3.13
C ARG A 137 10.06 0.59 1.91
N ALA A 138 10.55 -0.53 1.38
CA ALA A 138 11.39 -0.54 0.18
C ALA A 138 10.68 0.11 -1.01
N ALA A 139 9.43 -0.29 -1.29
CA ALA A 139 8.64 0.29 -2.37
C ALA A 139 8.36 1.79 -2.16
N LEU A 140 8.06 2.22 -0.92
CA LEU A 140 7.87 3.64 -0.59
C LEU A 140 9.15 4.46 -0.75
N HIS A 141 10.32 3.90 -0.44
CA HIS A 141 11.61 4.55 -0.70
C HIS A 141 11.89 4.68 -2.21
N GLU A 142 11.69 3.61 -2.99
CA GLU A 142 11.82 3.62 -4.45
C GLU A 142 10.90 4.68 -5.09
N ALA A 143 9.62 4.71 -4.69
CA ALA A 143 8.67 5.70 -5.17
C ALA A 143 9.09 7.14 -4.81
N ALA A 144 9.64 7.35 -3.61
CA ALA A 144 10.12 8.66 -3.18
C ALA A 144 11.40 9.10 -3.90
N ASP A 145 12.25 8.16 -4.34
CA ASP A 145 13.40 8.44 -5.21
C ASP A 145 12.93 8.89 -6.59
N PHE A 146 11.86 8.27 -7.11
CA PHE A 146 11.32 8.60 -8.43
C PHE A 146 10.45 9.86 -8.46
N ALA A 147 9.80 10.21 -7.35
CA ALA A 147 8.83 11.31 -7.25
C ALA A 147 9.24 12.63 -7.95
N PRO A 148 10.50 13.12 -7.87
CA PRO A 148 10.90 14.35 -8.58
C PRO A 148 10.75 14.27 -10.11
N ASN A 149 10.86 13.08 -10.71
CA ASN A 149 10.73 12.87 -12.16
C ASN A 149 9.32 13.15 -12.69
N VAL A 150 8.31 13.13 -11.80
CA VAL A 150 6.92 13.47 -12.13
C VAL A 150 6.50 14.80 -11.50
N GLY A 151 7.46 15.62 -11.09
CA GLY A 151 7.22 16.94 -10.50
C GLY A 151 6.69 16.91 -9.06
N LEU A 152 6.78 15.77 -8.37
CA LEU A 152 6.40 15.64 -6.97
C LEU A 152 7.60 15.91 -6.05
N PHE A 153 7.52 17.00 -5.29
CA PHE A 153 8.47 17.32 -4.23
C PHE A 153 7.88 16.96 -2.87
N LEU A 154 8.72 16.34 -2.04
CA LEU A 154 8.39 15.86 -0.70
C LEU A 154 9.10 16.69 0.39
N PRO A 155 8.49 16.85 1.58
CA PRO A 155 7.13 16.42 1.92
C PRO A 155 6.07 17.34 1.30
N GLY A 156 4.80 16.98 1.47
CA GLY A 156 3.67 17.84 1.09
C GLY A 156 2.59 17.15 0.30
N ILE A 157 2.24 15.91 0.68
CA ILE A 157 1.06 15.20 0.16
C ILE A 157 -0.20 15.75 0.86
N ASP A 158 -1.25 16.06 0.11
CA ASP A 158 -2.54 16.50 0.68
C ASP A 158 -3.39 15.31 1.15
N ARG A 159 -3.31 14.19 0.42
CA ARG A 159 -4.10 12.98 0.65
C ARG A 159 -3.27 11.74 0.41
N MET A 160 -3.14 10.89 1.42
CA MET A 160 -2.39 9.66 1.33
C MET A 160 -3.26 8.48 1.73
N GLN A 161 -3.24 7.40 0.94
CA GLN A 161 -3.65 6.09 1.40
C GLN A 161 -2.60 5.58 2.39
N VAL A 162 -3.03 5.16 3.58
CA VAL A 162 -2.15 4.46 4.51
C VAL A 162 -1.93 3.04 3.97
N PRO A 163 -0.68 2.58 3.78
CA PRO A 163 -0.42 1.28 3.19
C PRO A 163 -0.98 0.12 4.02
N HIS A 164 -1.43 -0.93 3.34
CA HIS A 164 -1.80 -2.23 3.92
C HIS A 164 -2.64 -2.12 5.18
N HIS A 165 -3.78 -1.44 5.06
CA HIS A 165 -4.77 -1.23 6.12
C HIS A 165 -4.23 -0.53 7.39
N GLY A 166 -3.00 -0.01 7.38
CA GLY A 166 -2.34 0.52 8.58
C GLY A 166 -1.53 -0.52 9.37
N SER A 167 -0.87 -1.43 8.67
CA SER A 167 0.14 -2.35 9.24
C SER A 167 1.44 -1.63 9.60
N ARG A 168 2.04 -2.04 10.72
CA ARG A 168 3.33 -1.52 11.22
C ARG A 168 4.55 -2.02 10.43
N HIS A 169 4.41 -3.07 9.63
CA HIS A 169 5.50 -3.60 8.80
C HIS A 169 5.73 -2.77 7.54
N ASN A 170 4.71 -2.03 7.09
CA ASN A 170 4.73 -1.34 5.81
C ASN A 170 5.34 0.06 5.87
N VAL A 171 5.49 0.61 7.08
CA VAL A 171 6.01 1.95 7.32
C VAL A 171 7.07 1.92 8.41
N SER A 172 7.89 2.97 8.43
CA SER A 172 8.89 3.26 9.46
C SER A 172 8.93 4.77 9.72
N THR A 173 9.60 5.18 10.78
CA THR A 173 9.82 6.61 11.09
C THR A 173 10.47 7.33 9.90
N GLU A 174 11.51 6.73 9.32
CA GLU A 174 12.35 7.32 8.28
C GLU A 174 11.56 7.53 6.98
N VAL A 175 10.78 6.52 6.56
CA VAL A 175 10.00 6.61 5.33
C VAL A 175 8.84 7.60 5.50
N LEU A 176 8.20 7.64 6.67
CA LEU A 176 7.14 8.61 6.95
C LEU A 176 7.69 10.03 7.04
N ASP A 177 8.85 10.24 7.67
CA ASP A 177 9.52 11.55 7.70
C ASP A 177 9.84 12.05 6.30
N ARG A 178 10.27 11.16 5.41
CA ARG A 178 10.54 11.48 4.01
C ARG A 178 9.29 11.94 3.26
N TRP A 179 8.17 11.23 3.41
CA TRP A 179 6.93 11.52 2.66
C TRP A 179 6.11 12.68 3.24
N LEU A 180 6.06 12.77 4.56
CA LEU A 180 5.08 13.57 5.30
C LEU A 180 5.73 14.68 6.12
N GLY A 181 7.06 14.66 6.26
CA GLY A 181 7.81 15.60 7.09
C GLY A 181 8.05 15.05 8.49
N THR A 182 8.92 15.72 9.24
CA THR A 182 9.24 15.29 10.61
C THR A 182 8.05 15.44 11.54
N ARG A 183 8.05 14.63 12.60
CA ARG A 183 7.09 14.75 13.72
C ARG A 183 7.03 16.18 14.25
N LEU A 184 5.82 16.62 14.56
CA LEU A 184 5.53 17.89 15.23
C LEU A 184 5.83 17.78 16.72
N ASP A 185 6.13 18.90 17.38
CA ASP A 185 6.44 18.92 18.82
C ASP A 185 5.24 18.55 19.71
N GLN A 186 4.02 18.76 19.20
CA GLN A 186 2.78 18.48 19.90
C GLN A 186 1.63 18.28 18.91
N ASN A 187 0.52 17.71 19.40
CA ASN A 187 -0.68 17.53 18.61
C ASN A 187 -1.26 18.88 18.15
N GLN A 188 -1.55 18.99 16.86
CA GLN A 188 -2.19 20.17 16.29
C GLN A 188 -3.70 19.95 16.16
N ALA A 189 -4.48 20.93 16.62
CA ALA A 189 -5.94 20.87 16.56
C ALA A 189 -6.50 20.77 15.13
N SER A 190 -5.77 21.25 14.12
CA SER A 190 -6.12 21.07 12.71
C SER A 190 -4.99 20.35 11.98
N GLY A 191 -5.25 19.12 11.53
CA GLY A 191 -4.32 18.40 10.68
C GLY A 191 -4.06 19.09 9.34
N SER A 192 -2.84 18.96 8.84
CA SER A 192 -2.30 19.59 7.61
C SER A 192 -2.62 18.78 6.35
N PHE A 193 -2.89 17.49 6.47
CA PHE A 193 -3.27 16.61 5.36
C PHE A 193 -4.23 15.50 5.83
N THR A 194 -4.73 14.69 4.89
CA THR A 194 -5.62 13.56 5.20
C THR A 194 -4.92 12.24 4.92
N ALA A 195 -4.95 11.32 5.88
CA ALA A 195 -4.51 9.94 5.71
C ALA A 195 -5.72 9.01 5.78
N VAL A 196 -5.93 8.20 4.75
CA VAL A 196 -7.08 7.27 4.69
C VAL A 196 -6.59 5.86 4.88
N VAL A 197 -7.07 5.23 5.94
CA VAL A 197 -6.89 3.81 6.20
C VAL A 197 -8.04 3.05 5.55
N SER A 198 -7.74 2.30 4.50
CA SER A 198 -8.69 1.36 3.93
C SER A 198 -8.71 0.12 4.83
N ALA A 199 -9.69 -0.04 5.71
CA ALA A 199 -9.82 -1.22 6.57
C ALA A 199 -11.24 -1.80 6.51
N ALA A 200 -11.34 -3.13 6.54
CA ALA A 200 -12.63 -3.83 6.61
C ALA A 200 -13.12 -3.89 8.05
N LYS A 201 -14.45 -3.97 8.25
CA LYS A 201 -15.06 -4.07 9.59
C LYS A 201 -14.64 -5.34 10.33
N GLU A 202 -14.33 -6.39 9.58
CA GLU A 202 -13.89 -7.67 10.11
C GLU A 202 -12.41 -7.69 10.50
N ASP A 203 -11.62 -6.72 10.04
CA ASP A 203 -10.21 -6.59 10.41
C ASP A 203 -10.11 -5.96 11.80
N LYS A 204 -9.87 -6.81 12.80
CA LYS A 204 -9.75 -6.39 14.21
C LYS A 204 -8.33 -6.00 14.59
N ASP A 205 -7.38 -6.21 13.68
CA ASP A 205 -5.96 -6.01 13.91
C ASP A 205 -5.49 -4.66 13.38
N HIS A 206 -6.21 -4.09 12.42
CA HIS A 206 -5.84 -2.84 11.75
C HIS A 206 -6.93 -1.76 11.84
N PRO A 207 -6.55 -0.46 11.78
CA PRO A 207 -5.17 0.03 11.78
C PRO A 207 -4.49 -0.17 13.13
N ARG A 208 -3.18 -0.42 13.11
CA ARG A 208 -2.37 -0.47 14.33
C ARG A 208 -2.30 0.91 14.96
N LYS A 209 -2.37 0.98 16.30
CA LYS A 209 -2.30 2.26 17.03
C LYS A 209 -0.98 2.96 16.77
N SER A 210 0.14 2.22 16.69
CA SER A 210 1.45 2.82 16.38
C SER A 210 1.46 3.55 15.03
N VAL A 211 0.78 3.01 14.01
CA VAL A 211 0.65 3.63 12.69
C VAL A 211 -0.24 4.87 12.76
N VAL A 212 -1.42 4.77 13.39
CA VAL A 212 -2.31 5.94 13.57
C VAL A 212 -1.59 7.08 14.28
N ARG A 213 -0.87 6.77 15.36
CA ARG A 213 -0.07 7.75 16.12
C ARG A 213 0.98 8.41 15.23
N ALA A 214 1.75 7.63 14.48
CA ALA A 214 2.81 8.16 13.63
C ALA A 214 2.31 9.12 12.53
N PHE A 215 1.15 8.82 11.94
CA PHE A 215 0.51 9.75 10.99
C PHE A 215 0.03 11.03 11.69
N ILE A 216 -0.59 10.92 12.87
CA ILE A 216 -1.02 12.08 13.67
C ILE A 216 0.18 12.92 14.13
N HIS A 217 1.31 12.30 14.48
CA HIS A 217 2.53 13.01 14.85
C HIS A 217 3.04 13.94 13.74
N ARG A 218 2.71 13.64 12.47
CA ARG A 218 3.06 14.46 11.30
C ARG A 218 1.92 15.40 10.85
N GLY A 219 0.83 15.47 11.62
CA GLY A 219 -0.31 16.36 11.36
C GLY A 219 -1.41 15.75 10.50
N ALA A 220 -1.48 14.42 10.35
CA ALA A 220 -2.57 13.80 9.59
C ALA A 220 -3.92 13.92 10.31
N LYS A 221 -4.98 14.19 9.54
CA LYS A 221 -6.34 13.75 9.88
C LYS A 221 -6.49 12.31 9.41
N VAL A 222 -6.37 11.36 10.33
CA VAL A 222 -6.47 9.92 10.01
C VAL A 222 -7.95 9.50 9.95
N ILE A 223 -8.38 8.90 8.85
CA ILE A 223 -9.77 8.48 8.61
C ILE A 223 -9.78 7.00 8.25
N SER A 224 -10.63 6.21 8.90
CA SER A 224 -10.85 4.81 8.51
C SER A 224 -12.06 4.67 7.60
N THR A 225 -11.97 3.82 6.58
CA THR A 225 -13.14 3.39 5.78
C THR A 225 -14.00 2.37 6.49
N GLU A 226 -13.58 1.88 7.67
CA GLU A 226 -14.31 0.87 8.43
C GLU A 226 -15.77 1.29 8.66
N GLY A 227 -16.68 0.37 8.36
CA GLY A 227 -18.12 0.52 8.63
C GLY A 227 -18.87 1.54 7.77
N SER A 228 -18.23 2.30 6.88
CA SER A 228 -18.95 3.24 5.99
C SER A 228 -18.15 3.72 4.78
N ASN A 229 -18.86 3.96 3.67
CA ASN A 229 -18.29 4.56 2.47
C ASN A 229 -17.79 5.98 2.75
N LYS A 230 -16.62 6.32 2.23
CA LYS A 230 -16.03 7.66 2.34
C LYS A 230 -16.03 8.35 0.98
N ARG A 231 -16.27 9.66 1.01
CA ARG A 231 -16.17 10.53 -0.15
C ARG A 231 -15.29 11.71 0.23
N ILE A 232 -14.43 12.11 -0.69
CA ILE A 232 -13.65 13.34 -0.55
C ILE A 232 -14.07 14.30 -1.66
N GLY A 233 -14.44 15.53 -1.28
CA GLY A 233 -14.75 16.62 -2.20
C GLY A 233 -13.68 17.70 -2.15
N HIS A 234 -13.47 18.40 -3.26
CA HIS A 234 -12.72 19.65 -3.30
C HIS A 234 -13.38 20.52 -4.37
N ASN A 235 -13.68 21.78 -4.05
CA ASN A 235 -14.42 22.69 -4.94
C ASN A 235 -15.70 22.06 -5.52
N ALA A 236 -16.43 21.32 -4.69
CA ALA A 236 -17.65 20.61 -5.06
C ALA A 236 -18.77 20.95 -4.08
N PRO A 237 -20.05 20.95 -4.52
CA PRO A 237 -21.17 21.23 -3.64
C PRO A 237 -21.33 20.15 -2.58
N ASP A 238 -21.95 20.55 -1.46
CA ASP A 238 -22.44 19.63 -0.45
C ASP A 238 -23.39 18.61 -1.08
N ARG A 239 -23.32 17.38 -0.61
CA ARG A 239 -24.16 16.29 -1.10
C ARG A 239 -25.13 15.89 -0.01
N GLU A 240 -26.42 15.98 -0.33
CA GLU A 240 -27.48 15.59 0.61
C GLU A 240 -27.25 14.17 1.14
N GLY A 241 -27.41 13.99 2.45
CA GLY A 241 -27.16 12.74 3.16
C GLY A 241 -25.69 12.43 3.48
N TRP A 242 -24.74 13.25 3.03
CA TRP A 242 -23.32 13.12 3.40
C TRP A 242 -22.93 14.17 4.42
N VAL A 243 -22.18 13.76 5.44
CA VAL A 243 -21.70 14.63 6.53
C VAL A 243 -20.18 14.57 6.63
N ALA A 244 -19.59 15.53 7.35
CA ALA A 244 -18.17 15.48 7.68
C ALA A 244 -17.85 14.21 8.49
N VAL A 245 -16.74 13.57 8.17
CA VAL A 245 -16.27 12.38 8.88
C VAL A 245 -15.46 12.78 10.10
N GLU A 246 -15.70 12.09 11.21
CA GLU A 246 -14.88 12.22 12.42
C GLU A 246 -13.57 11.44 12.22
N PRO A 247 -12.39 12.08 12.40
CA PRO A 247 -11.10 11.39 12.36
C PRO A 247 -10.95 10.38 13.51
N ILE A 248 -10.07 9.41 13.33
CA ILE A 248 -9.66 8.51 14.41
C ILE A 248 -9.00 9.36 15.51
N PRO A 249 -9.47 9.27 16.77
CA PRO A 249 -8.86 10.01 17.88
C PRO A 249 -7.43 9.51 18.13
N TYR A 250 -6.60 10.38 18.71
CA TYR A 250 -5.23 10.01 19.06
C TYR A 250 -5.19 8.85 20.07
N PRO A 251 -4.53 7.73 19.76
CA PRO A 251 -4.33 6.64 20.72
C PRO A 251 -3.28 7.02 21.77
N GLU A 252 -3.63 6.95 23.06
CA GLU A 252 -2.71 7.21 24.19
C GLU A 252 -1.74 6.06 24.46
N ASP A 253 -2.00 4.90 23.88
CA ASP A 253 -1.20 3.68 23.94
C ASP A 253 -0.91 3.13 22.55
N GLN A 254 0.06 2.23 22.44
CA GLN A 254 0.37 1.52 21.20
C GLN A 254 0.86 0.10 21.46
N GLU A 255 0.85 -0.71 20.41
CA GLU A 255 1.37 -2.07 20.43
C GLU A 255 2.89 -2.09 20.67
N ASP A 256 3.34 -3.00 21.56
CA ASP A 256 4.75 -3.37 21.79
C ASP A 256 5.40 -4.15 20.62
#